data_AF-A0A949LMC0-F1
#
_entry.id   AF-A0A949LMC0-F1
#
_cell.length_a   1.000
_cell.length_b   1.000
_cell.length_c   1.000
_cell.angle_alpha   90.00
_cell.angle_beta   90.00
_cell.angle_gamma   90.00
#
_symmetry.space_group_name_H-M   'P 1'
#
loop_
_entity.id
_entity.type
_entity.pdbx_description
1 polymer ?
#
loop_
_entity_poly.entity_id
_entity_poly.type
_entity_poly.pdbx_seq_one_letter_code
_entity_poly.pdbx_strand_id
1 'polypeptide(L)'
;MLSKIQERKGTFLLAVIAIWWGLAKVFNGKLTLELPMADNTPFTNWVGSGAAAISGNRTTSPFFIYFFNPIRLTINGFVDVIRNWISTPLNGGSSPIIGWAGLVAILAFVAYATSRLRIALLVIALVVTCGALGMWVDTMDTLAMTIAAVVLSLAIGIPLGIWAGLSDRVLKVLTPILDLAQILPTLVYLAPLALFFMIGEASATIATMVYSIPISIRITSHAIRTLNFSPVEASISMGATSKQT
;
A
#
# COMPACT_ATOMS: atom_id res chain seq x y z
N MET A 1 20.48 -31.43 25.35
CA MET A 1 20.62 -31.61 23.89
C MET A 1 20.30 -30.33 23.11
N LEU A 2 19.31 -29.52 23.52
CA LEU A 2 18.94 -28.26 22.86
C LEU A 2 19.97 -27.10 23.00
N SER A 3 20.72 -27.01 24.12
CA SER A 3 21.72 -25.94 24.32
C SER A 3 22.91 -26.02 23.35
N LYS A 4 23.41 -27.24 23.08
CA LYS A 4 24.49 -27.51 22.11
C LYS A 4 24.12 -27.14 20.68
N ILE A 5 22.83 -27.12 20.33
CA ILE A 5 22.33 -26.73 19.00
C ILE A 5 22.27 -25.20 18.87
N GLN A 6 21.92 -24.47 19.94
CA GLN A 6 21.91 -23.00 19.94
C GLN A 6 23.31 -22.39 19.86
N GLU A 7 24.30 -22.92 20.59
CA GLU A 7 25.70 -22.46 20.49
C GLU A 7 26.28 -22.63 19.09
N ARG A 8 25.93 -23.73 18.41
CA ARG A 8 26.40 -24.02 17.04
C ARG A 8 25.82 -23.06 16.01
N LYS A 9 24.60 -22.54 16.23
CA LYS A 9 23.98 -21.51 15.38
C LYS A 9 24.61 -20.13 15.59
N GLY A 10 24.93 -19.76 16.84
CA GLY A 10 25.59 -18.48 17.14
C GLY A 10 26.99 -18.38 16.55
N THR A 11 27.78 -19.44 16.69
CA THR A 11 29.13 -19.53 16.09
C THR A 11 29.10 -19.52 14.56
N PHE A 12 28.11 -20.18 13.96
CA PHE A 12 27.90 -20.13 12.51
C PHE A 12 27.53 -18.73 12.01
N LEU A 13 26.63 -18.01 12.69
CA LEU A 13 26.27 -16.63 12.34
C LEU A 13 27.47 -15.68 12.46
N LEU A 14 28.26 -15.80 13.52
CA LEU A 14 29.50 -15.01 13.69
C LEU A 14 30.52 -15.32 12.59
N ALA A 15 30.67 -16.59 12.21
CA ALA A 15 31.54 -16.98 11.10
C ALA A 15 31.05 -16.40 9.76
N VAL A 16 29.74 -16.42 9.49
CA VAL A 16 29.15 -15.82 8.28
C VAL A 16 29.38 -14.30 8.24
N ILE A 17 29.18 -13.60 9.36
CA ILE A 17 29.44 -12.15 9.44
C ILE A 17 30.92 -11.85 9.23
N ALA A 18 31.82 -12.63 9.83
CA ALA A 18 33.27 -12.47 9.67
C ALA A 18 33.72 -12.73 8.23
N ILE A 19 33.18 -13.76 7.58
CA ILE A 19 33.42 -14.07 6.17
C ILE A 19 32.90 -12.93 5.29
N TRP A 20 31.66 -12.47 5.52
CA TRP A 20 31.07 -11.37 4.76
C TRP A 20 31.88 -10.09 4.89
N TRP A 21 32.33 -9.74 6.10
CA TRP A 21 33.19 -8.57 6.34
C TRP A 21 34.57 -8.71 5.70
N GLY A 22 35.16 -9.92 5.73
CA GLY A 22 36.41 -10.23 5.04
C GLY A 22 36.29 -10.09 3.52
N LEU A 23 35.23 -10.66 2.93
CA LEU A 23 34.92 -10.53 1.52
C LEU A 23 34.67 -9.07 1.15
N ALA A 24 33.89 -8.32 1.95
CA ALA A 24 33.62 -6.91 1.72
C ALA A 24 34.92 -6.07 1.67
N LYS A 25 35.93 -6.36 2.51
CA LYS A 25 37.24 -5.72 2.42
C LYS A 25 38.05 -6.13 1.20
N VAL A 26 38.01 -7.40 0.82
CA VAL A 26 38.74 -7.94 -0.34
C VAL A 26 38.17 -7.40 -1.66
N PHE A 27 36.86 -7.22 -1.75
CA PHE A 27 36.14 -6.74 -2.93
C PHE A 27 35.82 -5.24 -2.91
N ASN A 28 36.29 -4.50 -1.91
CA ASN A 28 36.14 -3.04 -1.88
C ASN A 28 36.97 -2.40 -3.02
N GLY A 29 36.29 -1.93 -4.07
CA GLY A 29 36.90 -1.30 -5.23
C GLY A 29 37.56 -2.24 -6.25
N LYS A 30 37.40 -3.57 -6.11
CA LYS A 30 37.87 -4.57 -7.09
C LYS A 30 36.66 -5.40 -7.55
N LEU A 31 36.43 -5.45 -8.87
CA LEU A 31 35.22 -6.00 -9.53
C LEU A 31 33.96 -5.11 -9.47
N THR A 32 34.07 -3.88 -9.00
CA THR A 32 33.02 -2.85 -9.17
C THR A 32 33.13 -2.18 -10.54
N LEU A 33 33.30 -2.96 -11.63
CA LEU A 33 33.26 -2.39 -12.97
C LEU A 33 31.92 -1.65 -13.08
N GLU A 34 31.98 -0.33 -13.26
CA GLU A 34 30.84 0.43 -13.74
C GLU A 34 30.46 -0.23 -15.07
N LEU A 35 29.34 -0.94 -15.06
CA LEU A 35 28.77 -1.46 -16.29
C LEU A 35 28.60 -0.24 -17.21
N PRO A 36 29.18 -0.23 -18.44
CA PRO A 36 28.94 0.85 -19.36
C PRO A 36 27.43 1.04 -19.48
N MET A 37 26.97 2.29 -19.39
CA MET A 37 25.57 2.65 -19.59
C MET A 37 25.10 1.93 -20.86
N ALA A 38 24.11 1.05 -20.72
CA ALA A 38 23.63 0.26 -21.84
C ALA A 38 23.22 1.20 -22.97
N ASP A 39 23.80 1.02 -24.16
CA ASP A 39 23.45 1.83 -25.31
C ASP A 39 21.95 1.73 -25.59
N ASN A 40 21.31 2.89 -25.78
CA ASN A 40 19.88 2.94 -26.01
C ASN A 40 19.56 2.24 -27.35
N THR A 41 18.89 1.09 -27.26
CA THR A 41 18.36 0.42 -28.45
C THR A 41 17.29 1.28 -29.13
N PRO A 42 16.99 1.08 -30.43
CA PRO A 42 15.88 1.76 -31.09
C PRO A 42 14.55 1.60 -30.35
N PHE A 43 14.32 0.43 -29.74
CA PHE A 43 13.16 0.18 -28.90
C PHE A 43 13.18 1.02 -27.62
N THR A 44 14.32 1.10 -26.92
CA THR A 44 14.46 1.93 -25.71
C THR A 44 14.19 3.40 -26.01
N ASN A 45 14.68 3.91 -27.14
CA ASN A 45 14.42 5.29 -27.58
C ASN A 45 12.94 5.51 -27.94
N TRP A 46 12.30 4.54 -28.61
CA TRP A 46 10.86 4.60 -28.90
C TRP A 46 10.03 4.63 -27.62
N VAL A 47 10.26 3.71 -26.67
CA VAL A 47 9.58 3.69 -25.37
C VAL A 47 9.85 4.98 -24.60
N GLY A 48 11.09 5.44 -24.56
CA GLY A 48 11.49 6.68 -23.89
C GLY A 48 10.80 7.92 -24.47
N SER A 49 10.69 8.01 -25.80
CA SER A 49 9.99 9.11 -26.48
C SER A 49 8.49 9.12 -26.17
N GLY A 50 7.87 7.94 -26.11
CA GLY A 50 6.46 7.79 -25.72
C GLY A 50 6.23 8.18 -24.27
N ALA A 51 7.09 7.73 -23.37
CA ALA A 51 7.08 8.13 -21.96
C ALA A 51 7.25 9.65 -21.79
N ALA A 52 8.19 10.25 -22.52
CA ALA A 52 8.44 11.68 -22.51
C ALA A 52 7.24 12.50 -23.02
N ALA A 53 6.58 12.03 -24.08
CA ALA A 53 5.38 12.66 -24.62
C ALA A 53 4.22 12.66 -23.60
N ILE A 54 4.06 11.57 -22.85
CA ILE A 54 3.05 11.49 -21.80
C ILE A 54 3.44 12.38 -20.62
N SER A 55 4.70 12.31 -20.15
CA SER A 55 5.14 13.08 -18.99
C SER A 55 5.16 14.59 -19.24
N GLY A 56 5.53 15.02 -20.44
CA GLY A 56 5.55 16.43 -20.84
C GLY A 56 4.16 17.04 -20.97
N ASN A 57 3.14 16.22 -21.23
CA ASN A 57 1.76 16.68 -21.44
C ASN A 57 0.89 16.65 -20.18
N ARG A 58 1.41 16.23 -19.00
CA ARG A 58 0.62 16.07 -17.76
C ARG A 58 -0.03 17.36 -17.24
N THR A 59 0.53 18.51 -17.58
CA THR A 59 0.05 19.82 -17.11
C THR A 59 -0.63 20.64 -18.21
N THR A 60 -0.55 20.20 -19.46
CA THR A 60 -1.06 20.96 -20.62
C THR A 60 -2.19 20.23 -21.33
N SER A 61 -2.19 18.89 -21.35
CA SER A 61 -3.23 18.12 -22.01
C SER A 61 -4.55 18.21 -21.24
N PRO A 62 -5.68 18.53 -21.92
CA PRO A 62 -7.00 18.55 -21.29
C PRO A 62 -7.35 17.22 -20.60
N PHE A 63 -6.93 16.09 -21.18
CA PHE A 63 -7.18 14.77 -20.61
C PHE A 63 -6.53 14.61 -19.23
N PHE A 64 -5.30 15.08 -19.06
CA PHE A 64 -4.65 15.04 -17.75
C PHE A 64 -5.27 16.02 -16.76
N ILE A 65 -5.61 17.24 -17.20
CA ILE A 65 -6.18 18.27 -16.34
C ILE A 65 -7.55 17.88 -15.80
N TYR A 66 -8.40 17.26 -16.62
CA TYR A 66 -9.78 16.95 -16.24
C TYR A 66 -10.01 15.52 -15.75
N PHE A 67 -9.14 14.56 -16.06
CA PHE A 67 -9.31 13.17 -15.64
C PHE A 67 -8.29 12.75 -14.58
N PHE A 68 -6.99 12.79 -14.89
CA PHE A 68 -5.95 12.26 -13.98
C PHE A 68 -5.63 13.19 -12.80
N ASN A 69 -5.48 14.49 -13.05
CA ASN A 69 -5.11 15.46 -12.03
C ASN A 69 -6.16 15.56 -10.91
N PRO A 70 -7.48 15.56 -11.18
CA PRO A 70 -8.48 15.56 -10.11
C PRO A 70 -8.39 14.32 -9.24
N ILE A 71 -8.26 13.13 -9.84
CA ILE A 71 -8.08 11.87 -9.10
C ILE A 71 -6.83 11.95 -8.22
N ARG A 72 -5.71 12.41 -8.79
CA ARG A 72 -4.45 12.60 -8.05
C ARG A 72 -4.64 13.54 -6.87
N LEU A 73 -5.26 14.70 -7.09
CA LEU A 73 -5.47 15.72 -6.06
C LEU A 73 -6.41 15.22 -4.97
N THR A 74 -7.46 14.47 -5.31
CA THR A 74 -8.34 13.85 -4.34
C THR A 74 -7.59 12.85 -3.46
N ILE A 75 -6.75 12.00 -4.06
CA ILE A 75 -5.97 11.01 -3.31
C ILE A 75 -4.93 11.70 -2.43
N ASN A 76 -4.15 12.63 -2.98
CA ASN A 76 -3.18 13.40 -2.19
C ASN A 76 -3.87 14.14 -1.05
N GLY A 77 -4.98 14.84 -1.32
CA GLY A 77 -5.74 15.53 -0.27
C GLY A 77 -6.23 14.58 0.83
N PHE A 78 -6.63 13.36 0.47
CA PHE A 78 -7.01 12.35 1.47
C PHE A 78 -5.81 11.84 2.28
N VAL A 79 -4.66 11.61 1.64
CA VAL A 79 -3.41 11.24 2.33
C VAL A 79 -2.94 12.37 3.24
N ASP A 80 -2.97 13.62 2.78
CA ASP A 80 -2.61 14.82 3.53
C ASP A 80 -3.49 15.00 4.77
N VAL A 81 -4.79 14.72 4.67
CA VAL A 81 -5.69 14.69 5.83
C VAL A 81 -5.16 13.72 6.87
N ILE A 82 -4.72 12.52 6.51
CA ILE A 82 -4.18 11.55 7.46
C ILE A 82 -2.80 12.00 7.99
N ARG A 83 -1.92 12.50 7.12
CA ARG A 83 -0.58 12.97 7.49
C ARG A 83 -0.60 14.11 8.48
N ASN A 84 -1.52 15.05 8.32
CA ASN A 84 -1.71 16.17 9.24
C ASN A 84 -2.02 15.73 10.68
N TRP A 85 -2.54 14.52 10.86
CA TRP A 85 -2.81 13.95 12.18
C TRP A 85 -1.56 13.26 12.76
N ILE A 86 -0.68 12.73 11.90
CA ILE A 86 0.36 11.74 12.27
C ILE A 86 1.79 12.28 12.10
N SER A 87 2.14 12.86 10.94
CA SER A 87 3.53 13.20 10.56
C SER A 87 3.78 14.70 10.38
N THR A 88 2.85 15.46 9.80
CA THR A 88 3.06 16.86 9.44
C THR A 88 2.25 17.82 10.32
N PRO A 89 2.84 18.95 10.77
CA PRO A 89 2.08 19.97 11.45
C PRO A 89 1.19 20.74 10.47
N LEU A 90 -0.07 20.96 10.88
CA LEU A 90 -1.00 21.83 10.14
C LEU A 90 -0.51 23.28 10.16
N ASN A 91 -0.53 23.94 9.00
CA ASN A 91 -0.38 25.39 8.84
C ASN A 91 0.87 26.00 9.52
N GLY A 92 2.00 25.30 9.52
CA GLY A 92 3.26 25.81 10.11
C GLY A 92 3.31 25.75 11.64
N GLY A 93 2.44 24.96 12.28
CA GLY A 93 2.54 24.67 13.71
C GLY A 93 3.81 23.88 14.07
N SER A 94 4.16 23.85 15.36
CA SER A 94 5.37 23.15 15.84
C SER A 94 5.18 21.65 16.07
N SER A 95 3.95 21.12 16.00
CA SER A 95 3.65 19.71 16.26
C SER A 95 2.48 19.19 15.41
N PRO A 96 2.51 17.93 14.95
CA PRO A 96 1.32 17.24 14.44
C PRO A 96 0.24 17.13 15.54
N ILE A 97 -1.03 16.99 15.15
CA ILE A 97 -2.19 17.06 16.06
C ILE A 97 -2.07 16.08 17.24
N ILE A 98 -1.70 14.83 16.95
CA ILE A 98 -1.65 13.76 17.96
C ILE A 98 -0.33 13.80 18.75
N GLY A 99 0.74 14.34 18.15
CA GLY A 99 2.09 14.25 18.68
C GLY A 99 2.64 12.81 18.68
N TRP A 100 3.96 12.67 18.80
CA TRP A 100 4.63 11.37 18.72
C TRP A 100 4.19 10.39 19.83
N ALA A 101 4.08 10.89 21.07
CA ALA A 101 3.67 10.07 22.22
C ALA A 101 2.20 9.64 22.14
N GLY A 102 1.32 10.54 21.67
CA GLY A 102 -0.09 10.22 21.48
C GLY A 102 -0.28 9.13 20.42
N LEU A 103 0.50 9.16 19.35
CA LEU A 103 0.40 8.16 18.30
C LEU A 103 0.88 6.79 18.77
N VAL A 104 2.00 6.73 19.50
CA VAL A 104 2.48 5.48 20.13
C VAL A 104 1.40 4.92 21.06
N ALA A 105 0.75 5.77 21.86
CA ALA A 105 -0.31 5.35 22.76
C ALA A 105 -1.54 4.79 22.00
N ILE A 106 -1.96 5.44 20.92
CA ILE A 106 -3.07 4.98 20.08
C ILE A 106 -2.74 3.63 19.44
N LEU A 107 -1.56 3.49 18.82
CA LEU A 107 -1.15 2.24 18.20
C LEU A 107 -1.02 1.10 19.22
N ALA A 108 -0.47 1.41 20.41
CA ALA A 108 -0.39 0.47 21.52
C ALA A 108 -1.77 0.03 22.00
N PHE A 109 -2.71 0.98 22.12
CA PHE A 109 -4.08 0.70 22.55
C PHE A 109 -4.82 -0.16 21.54
N VAL A 110 -4.73 0.15 20.24
CA VAL A 110 -5.32 -0.66 19.17
C VAL A 110 -4.71 -2.07 19.17
N ALA A 111 -3.38 -2.18 19.31
CA ALA A 111 -2.71 -3.47 19.39
C ALA A 111 -3.09 -4.26 20.66
N TYR A 112 -3.38 -3.59 21.77
CA TYR A 112 -3.88 -4.23 22.98
C TYR A 112 -5.34 -4.68 22.84
N ALA A 113 -6.21 -3.85 22.27
CA ALA A 113 -7.63 -4.14 22.09
C ALA A 113 -7.88 -5.30 21.12
N THR A 114 -7.07 -5.40 20.05
CA THR A 114 -7.25 -6.43 19.01
C THR A 114 -6.50 -7.74 19.32
N SER A 115 -5.67 -7.76 20.37
CA SER A 115 -4.63 -8.78 20.54
C SER A 115 -4.22 -8.96 22.00
N ARG A 116 -3.05 -9.58 22.26
CA ARG A 116 -2.52 -9.78 23.62
C ARG A 116 -1.55 -8.68 24.01
N LEU A 117 -1.36 -8.45 25.31
CA LEU A 117 -0.38 -7.50 25.87
C LEU A 117 1.01 -7.60 25.22
N ARG A 118 1.46 -8.81 24.91
CA ARG A 118 2.76 -9.04 24.23
C ARG A 118 2.85 -8.33 22.88
N ILE A 119 1.77 -8.29 22.11
CA ILE A 119 1.74 -7.65 20.79
C ILE A 119 1.76 -6.12 20.95
N ALA A 120 1.02 -5.58 21.92
CA ALA A 120 1.05 -4.15 22.21
C ALA A 120 2.45 -3.66 22.59
N LEU A 121 3.17 -4.41 23.43
CA LEU A 121 4.56 -4.09 23.80
C LEU A 121 5.51 -4.17 22.60
N LEU A 122 5.33 -5.14 21.70
CA LEU A 122 6.12 -5.23 20.47
C LEU A 122 5.87 -4.05 19.53
N VAL A 123 4.61 -3.61 19.40
CA VAL A 123 4.26 -2.43 18.59
C VAL A 123 4.91 -1.17 19.16
N ILE A 124 4.83 -0.95 20.48
CA ILE A 124 5.51 0.18 21.13
C ILE A 124 7.01 0.13 20.86
N ALA A 125 7.65 -1.02 21.09
CA ALA A 125 9.08 -1.18 20.89
C ALA A 125 9.48 -0.88 19.44
N LEU A 126 8.72 -1.35 18.46
CA LEU A 126 9.01 -1.14 17.04
C LEU A 126 8.86 0.34 16.65
N VAL A 127 7.75 0.97 17.02
CA VAL A 127 7.47 2.38 16.68
C VAL A 127 8.47 3.33 17.35
N VAL A 128 8.81 3.09 18.63
CA VAL A 128 9.82 3.86 19.34
C VAL A 128 11.20 3.67 18.73
N THR A 129 11.54 2.45 18.28
CA THR A 129 12.82 2.18 17.59
C THR A 129 12.90 2.94 16.27
N CYS A 130 11.83 2.98 15.47
CA CYS A 130 11.78 3.80 14.25
C CYS A 130 12.04 5.29 14.56
N GLY A 131 11.48 5.81 15.65
CA GLY A 131 11.76 7.16 16.14
C GLY A 131 13.21 7.34 16.58
N ALA A 132 13.77 6.38 17.32
CA ALA A 132 15.16 6.41 17.78
C ALA A 132 16.19 6.38 16.63
N LEU A 133 15.84 5.76 15.50
CA LEU A 133 16.64 5.75 14.27
C LEU A 133 16.52 7.04 13.43
N GLY A 134 15.70 8.02 13.86
CA GLY A 134 15.47 9.26 13.13
C GLY A 134 14.55 9.12 11.91
N MET A 135 13.92 7.94 11.71
CA MET A 135 13.06 7.63 10.56
C MET A 135 11.57 7.86 10.86
N TRP A 136 11.25 8.71 11.83
CA TRP A 136 9.87 8.91 12.28
C TRP A 136 8.97 9.40 11.13
N VAL A 137 9.38 10.45 10.42
CA VAL A 137 8.58 11.07 9.35
C VAL A 137 8.31 10.06 8.23
N ASP A 138 9.35 9.39 7.72
CA ASP A 138 9.19 8.38 6.65
C ASP A 138 8.29 7.21 7.07
N THR A 139 8.42 6.75 8.32
CA THR A 139 7.58 5.67 8.86
C THR A 139 6.12 6.11 8.97
N MET A 140 5.87 7.34 9.39
CA MET A 140 4.52 7.86 9.53
C MET A 140 3.87 8.21 8.18
N ASP A 141 4.66 8.64 7.20
CA ASP A 141 4.19 8.89 5.85
C ASP A 141 3.79 7.59 5.14
N THR A 142 4.57 6.53 5.33
CA THR A 142 4.20 5.20 4.81
C THR A 142 2.95 4.64 5.48
N LEU A 143 2.81 4.82 6.80
CA LEU A 143 1.59 4.48 7.53
C LEU A 143 0.37 5.26 7.01
N ALA A 144 0.51 6.58 6.81
CA ALA A 144 -0.57 7.43 6.33
C ALA A 144 -1.03 7.02 4.91
N MET A 145 -0.09 6.77 4.00
CA MET A 145 -0.40 6.28 2.64
C MET A 145 -1.07 4.91 2.66
N THR A 146 -0.67 4.03 3.59
CA THR A 146 -1.24 2.68 3.72
C THR A 146 -2.67 2.75 4.26
N ILE A 147 -2.92 3.54 5.31
CA ILE A 147 -4.27 3.76 5.85
C ILE A 147 -5.16 4.37 4.77
N ALA A 148 -4.66 5.37 4.05
CA ALA A 148 -5.38 5.99 2.95
C ALA A 148 -5.77 4.97 1.88
N ALA A 149 -4.82 4.14 1.45
CA ALA A 149 -5.06 3.09 0.46
C ALA A 149 -6.12 2.09 0.93
N VAL A 150 -6.07 1.66 2.19
CA VAL A 150 -7.06 0.73 2.75
C VAL A 150 -8.46 1.34 2.73
N VAL A 151 -8.62 2.56 3.25
CA VAL A 151 -9.93 3.21 3.32
C VAL A 151 -10.50 3.45 1.93
N LEU A 152 -9.70 3.98 1.00
CA LEU A 152 -10.13 4.22 -0.39
C LEU A 152 -10.43 2.90 -1.11
N SER A 153 -9.65 1.84 -0.88
CA SER A 153 -9.91 0.52 -1.46
C SER A 153 -11.21 -0.08 -0.96
N LEU A 154 -11.54 0.06 0.32
CA LEU A 154 -12.81 -0.41 0.88
C LEU A 154 -13.98 0.45 0.37
N ALA A 155 -13.81 1.76 0.27
CA ALA A 155 -14.83 2.68 -0.24
C ALA A 155 -15.23 2.34 -1.69
N ILE A 156 -14.32 1.80 -2.50
CA ILE A 156 -14.59 1.35 -3.87
C ILE A 156 -14.96 -0.13 -3.91
N GLY A 157 -14.21 -0.96 -3.20
CA GLY A 157 -14.29 -2.42 -3.24
C GLY A 157 -15.56 -2.97 -2.61
N ILE A 158 -16.07 -2.37 -1.53
CA ILE A 158 -17.31 -2.81 -0.89
C ILE A 158 -18.51 -2.55 -1.82
N PRO A 159 -18.75 -1.34 -2.35
CA PRO A 159 -19.87 -1.12 -3.28
C PRO A 159 -19.82 -2.00 -4.54
N LEU A 160 -18.64 -2.15 -5.15
CA LEU A 160 -18.47 -3.03 -6.31
C LEU A 160 -18.65 -4.50 -5.94
N GLY A 161 -18.18 -4.92 -4.77
CA GLY A 161 -18.39 -6.23 -4.20
C GLY A 161 -19.87 -6.52 -3.94
N ILE A 162 -20.62 -5.53 -3.43
CA ILE A 162 -22.06 -5.63 -3.25
C ILE A 162 -22.73 -5.88 -4.61
N TRP A 163 -22.40 -5.06 -5.59
CA TRP A 163 -22.99 -5.16 -6.92
C TRP A 163 -22.66 -6.48 -7.63
N ALA A 164 -21.44 -6.99 -7.47
CA ALA A 164 -21.01 -8.30 -7.99
C ALA A 164 -21.65 -9.47 -7.22
N GLY A 165 -21.94 -9.29 -5.92
CA GLY A 165 -22.69 -10.24 -5.10
C GLY A 165 -24.12 -10.42 -5.59
N LEU A 166 -24.75 -9.32 -6.02
CA LEU A 166 -26.14 -9.30 -6.49
C LEU A 166 -26.31 -9.67 -7.98
N SER A 167 -25.25 -9.61 -8.80
CA SER A 167 -25.33 -9.85 -10.26
C SER A 167 -24.20 -10.72 -10.80
N ASP A 168 -24.57 -11.86 -11.40
CA ASP A 168 -23.63 -12.76 -12.09
C ASP A 168 -22.95 -12.11 -13.29
N ARG A 169 -23.63 -11.18 -13.97
CA ARG A 169 -23.07 -10.48 -15.13
C ARG A 169 -21.95 -9.54 -14.69
N VAL A 170 -22.17 -8.79 -13.62
CA VAL A 170 -21.19 -7.87 -13.05
C VAL A 170 -19.97 -8.65 -12.57
N LEU A 171 -20.18 -9.75 -11.83
CA LEU A 171 -19.10 -10.61 -11.38
C LEU A 171 -18.26 -11.12 -12.56
N LYS A 172 -18.91 -11.69 -13.60
CA LYS A 172 -18.22 -12.20 -14.80
C LYS A 172 -17.38 -11.15 -15.52
N VAL A 173 -17.86 -9.90 -15.59
CA VAL A 173 -17.13 -8.79 -16.23
C VAL A 173 -15.96 -8.31 -15.37
N LEU A 174 -16.13 -8.26 -14.04
CA LEU A 174 -15.08 -7.82 -13.12
C LEU A 174 -13.97 -8.86 -12.98
N THR A 175 -14.30 -10.16 -12.91
CA THR A 175 -13.33 -11.25 -12.69
C THR A 175 -12.03 -11.12 -13.48
N PRO A 176 -12.01 -10.94 -14.82
CA PRO A 176 -10.75 -10.84 -15.57
C PRO A 176 -9.89 -9.63 -15.17
N ILE A 177 -10.51 -8.49 -14.83
CA ILE A 177 -9.80 -7.29 -14.37
C ILE A 177 -9.17 -7.55 -13.00
N LEU A 178 -9.93 -8.19 -12.10
CA LEU A 178 -9.48 -8.54 -10.76
C LEU A 178 -8.37 -9.60 -10.79
N ASP A 179 -8.44 -10.58 -11.69
CA ASP A 179 -7.40 -11.59 -11.89
C ASP A 179 -6.10 -10.94 -12.39
N LEU A 180 -6.19 -10.05 -13.38
CA LEU A 180 -5.02 -9.33 -13.90
C LEU A 180 -4.33 -8.49 -12.81
N ALA A 181 -5.10 -7.76 -12.01
CA ALA A 181 -4.57 -6.96 -10.92
C ALA A 181 -3.86 -7.78 -9.83
N GLN A 182 -4.22 -9.06 -9.66
CA GLN A 182 -3.63 -9.97 -8.67
C GLN A 182 -2.41 -10.75 -9.18
N ILE A 183 -2.25 -10.90 -10.50
CA ILE A 183 -1.17 -11.68 -11.11
C ILE A 183 0.06 -10.82 -11.40
N LEU A 184 -0.13 -9.53 -11.74
CA LEU A 184 0.98 -8.65 -12.11
C LEU A 184 1.81 -8.23 -10.89
N PRO A 185 3.15 -8.38 -10.92
CA PRO A 185 4.03 -7.84 -9.90
C PRO A 185 3.90 -6.32 -9.80
N THR A 186 4.02 -5.77 -8.58
CA THR A 186 3.87 -4.32 -8.33
C THR A 186 4.75 -3.46 -9.22
N LEU A 187 5.99 -3.90 -9.48
CA LEU A 187 6.94 -3.16 -10.32
C LEU A 187 6.39 -2.91 -11.74
N VAL A 188 5.59 -3.84 -12.28
CA VAL A 188 5.05 -3.75 -13.66
C VAL A 188 4.08 -2.59 -13.79
N TYR A 189 3.18 -2.40 -12.82
CA TYR A 189 2.18 -1.33 -12.87
C TYR A 189 2.62 -0.05 -12.15
N LEU A 190 3.65 -0.09 -11.30
CA LEU A 190 4.18 1.11 -10.63
C LEU A 190 4.79 2.09 -11.63
N ALA A 191 5.55 1.61 -12.62
CA ALA A 191 6.14 2.46 -13.65
C ALA A 191 5.08 3.26 -14.45
N PRO A 192 4.04 2.64 -15.05
CA PRO A 192 2.99 3.39 -15.72
C PRO A 192 2.18 4.26 -14.74
N LEU A 193 1.91 3.82 -13.50
CA LEU A 193 1.23 4.67 -12.51
C LEU A 193 2.01 5.96 -12.22
N ALA A 194 3.32 5.88 -11.98
CA ALA A 194 4.18 7.04 -11.82
C ALA A 194 4.19 7.92 -13.09
N LEU A 195 4.01 7.29 -14.26
CA LEU A 195 3.95 7.97 -15.54
C LEU A 195 2.65 8.78 -15.73
N PHE A 196 1.52 8.34 -15.17
CA PHE A 196 0.24 9.06 -15.26
C PHE A 196 0.00 9.97 -14.06
N PHE A 197 0.27 9.51 -12.84
CA PHE A 197 -0.05 10.20 -11.59
C PHE A 197 1.11 10.99 -10.99
N MET A 198 2.25 11.06 -11.68
CA MET A 198 3.54 11.56 -11.16
C MET A 198 4.11 10.68 -10.05
N ILE A 199 5.42 10.80 -9.82
CA ILE A 199 6.08 10.15 -8.70
C ILE A 199 5.63 10.86 -7.42
N GLY A 200 5.13 10.09 -6.45
CA GLY A 200 4.65 10.61 -5.17
C GLY A 200 3.55 9.75 -4.56
N GLU A 201 2.85 10.33 -3.60
CA GLU A 201 1.87 9.64 -2.74
C GLU A 201 0.74 8.99 -3.51
N ALA A 202 0.09 9.73 -4.42
CA ALA A 202 -0.98 9.18 -5.25
C ALA A 202 -0.56 7.90 -5.98
N SER A 203 0.63 7.88 -6.59
CA SER A 203 1.08 6.68 -7.31
C SER A 203 1.28 5.47 -6.39
N ALA A 204 1.83 5.68 -5.19
CA ALA A 204 2.05 4.63 -4.19
C ALA A 204 0.74 4.13 -3.57
N THR A 205 -0.17 5.05 -3.25
CA THR A 205 -1.51 4.74 -2.74
C THR A 205 -2.30 3.95 -3.78
N ILE A 206 -2.34 4.40 -5.05
CA ILE A 206 -3.03 3.67 -6.13
C ILE A 206 -2.42 2.29 -6.35
N ALA A 207 -1.09 2.18 -6.36
CA ALA A 207 -0.42 0.89 -6.50
C ALA A 207 -0.88 -0.11 -5.41
N THR A 208 -1.02 0.36 -4.18
CA THR A 208 -1.51 -0.44 -3.06
C THR A 208 -3.00 -0.78 -3.20
N MET A 209 -3.80 0.17 -3.71
CA MET A 209 -5.22 -0.04 -4.01
C MET A 209 -5.45 -1.09 -5.09
N VAL A 210 -4.63 -1.13 -6.15
CA VAL A 210 -4.73 -2.12 -7.24
C VAL A 210 -4.70 -3.55 -6.69
N TYR A 211 -3.86 -3.81 -5.69
CA TYR A 211 -3.80 -5.12 -5.04
C TYR A 211 -4.95 -5.37 -4.06
N SER A 212 -5.41 -4.32 -3.37
CA SER A 212 -6.36 -4.43 -2.25
C SER A 212 -7.82 -4.49 -2.70
N ILE A 213 -8.18 -3.77 -3.77
CA ILE A 213 -9.54 -3.72 -4.33
C ILE A 213 -10.06 -5.11 -4.74
N PRO A 214 -9.30 -5.94 -5.49
CA PRO A 214 -9.74 -7.29 -5.84
C PRO A 214 -10.10 -8.16 -4.64
N ILE A 215 -9.32 -8.06 -3.57
CA ILE A 215 -9.55 -8.82 -2.34
C ILE A 215 -10.87 -8.39 -1.70
N SER A 216 -11.08 -7.08 -1.54
CA SER A 216 -12.32 -6.53 -0.98
C SER A 216 -13.55 -6.93 -1.79
N ILE A 217 -13.51 -6.80 -3.13
CA ILE A 217 -14.64 -7.14 -4.01
C ILE A 217 -14.99 -8.63 -3.89
N ARG A 218 -14.00 -9.52 -3.90
CA ARG A 218 -14.24 -10.97 -3.81
C ARG A 218 -14.83 -11.38 -2.46
N ILE A 219 -14.28 -10.87 -1.35
CA ILE A 219 -14.79 -11.20 -0.02
C ILE A 219 -16.23 -10.69 0.14
N THR A 220 -16.52 -9.45 -0.26
CA THR A 220 -17.86 -8.88 -0.16
C THR A 220 -18.85 -9.59 -1.07
N SER A 221 -18.51 -9.85 -2.33
CA SER A 221 -19.39 -10.55 -3.27
C SER A 221 -19.68 -11.98 -2.84
N HIS A 222 -18.68 -12.68 -2.29
CA HIS A 222 -18.86 -14.02 -1.73
C HIS A 222 -19.77 -13.99 -0.51
N ALA A 223 -19.52 -13.07 0.44
CA ALA A 223 -20.33 -12.93 1.64
C ALA A 223 -21.82 -12.69 1.33
N ILE A 224 -22.13 -11.89 0.30
CA ILE A 224 -23.51 -11.67 -0.15
C ILE A 224 -24.14 -12.92 -0.75
N ARG A 225 -23.38 -13.73 -1.46
CA ARG A 225 -23.90 -14.93 -2.11
C ARG A 225 -24.06 -16.11 -1.15
N THR A 226 -23.33 -16.11 -0.04
CA THR A 226 -23.32 -17.20 0.94
C THR A 226 -24.16 -16.91 2.19
N LEU A 227 -24.86 -15.76 2.27
CA LEU A 227 -25.71 -15.45 3.41
C LEU A 227 -26.95 -16.36 3.46
N ASN A 228 -27.41 -16.64 4.69
CA ASN A 228 -28.65 -17.37 4.90
C ASN A 228 -29.83 -16.56 4.32
N PHE A 229 -30.66 -17.20 3.51
CA PHE A 229 -31.79 -16.54 2.85
C PHE A 229 -32.98 -16.30 3.80
N SER A 230 -33.06 -16.97 4.94
CA SER A 230 -34.21 -16.85 5.86
C SER A 230 -34.44 -15.41 6.40
N PRO A 231 -33.41 -14.66 6.85
CA PRO A 231 -33.57 -13.24 7.17
C PRO A 231 -34.01 -12.37 5.98
N VAL A 232 -33.61 -12.73 4.77
CA VAL A 232 -33.99 -12.02 3.53
C VAL A 232 -35.48 -12.23 3.25
N GLU A 233 -35.99 -13.46 3.35
CA GLU A 233 -37.42 -13.78 3.19
C GLU A 233 -38.29 -13.09 4.25
N ALA A 234 -37.80 -13.03 5.50
CA ALA A 234 -38.47 -12.30 6.58
C ALA A 234 -38.53 -10.79 6.29
N SER A 235 -37.43 -10.19 5.81
CA SER A 235 -37.36 -8.77 5.43
C SER A 235 -38.32 -8.44 4.29
N ILE A 236 -38.38 -9.28 3.25
CA ILE A 236 -39.30 -9.12 2.12
C ILE A 236 -40.76 -9.26 2.60
N SER A 237 -41.04 -10.20 3.51
CA SER A 237 -42.39 -10.38 4.09
C SER A 237 -42.86 -9.19 4.93
N MET A 238 -41.92 -8.42 5.49
CA MET A 238 -42.19 -7.16 6.21
C MET A 238 -42.35 -5.95 5.26
N GLY A 239 -42.25 -6.14 3.95
CA GLY A 239 -42.41 -5.10 2.94
C GLY A 239 -41.15 -4.26 2.67
N ALA A 240 -39.96 -4.76 3.02
CA ALA A 240 -38.71 -4.07 2.72
C ALA A 240 -38.43 -4.02 1.20
N THR A 241 -37.94 -2.88 0.72
CA THR A 241 -37.47 -2.72 -0.67
C THR A 241 -36.10 -3.36 -0.86
N SER A 242 -35.70 -3.67 -2.09
CA SER A 242 -34.40 -4.28 -2.40
C SER A 242 -33.15 -3.46 -2.01
N LYS A 243 -33.31 -2.18 -1.64
CA LYS A 243 -32.22 -1.36 -1.08
C LYS A 243 -32.16 -1.44 0.45
N GLN A 244 -33.25 -1.85 1.09
CA GLN A 244 -33.40 -1.99 2.53
C GLN A 244 -33.14 -3.43 3.01
N THR A 245 -33.39 -4.41 2.13
CA THR A 245 -33.02 -5.81 2.31
C THR A 245 -31.56 -6.05 1.98
#